data_AF-A0A3G6MFK5-F1
#
_entry.id   AF-A0A3G6MFK5-F1
#
_cell.length_a   1.000
_cell.length_b   1.000
_cell.length_c   1.000
_cell.angle_alpha   90.00
_cell.angle_beta   90.00
_cell.angle_gamma   90.00
#
_symmetry.space_group_name_H-M   'P 1'
#
loop_
_entity.id
_entity.type
_entity.pdbx_description
1 polymer ?
#
loop_
_entity_poly.entity_id
_entity_poly.type
_entity_poly.pdbx_seq_one_letter_code
_entity_poly.pdbx_strand_id
1 'polypeptide(L)'
;MRSLYKTGFALVMAVGLFSSSLNAQFLGGMRLKNDEEGPKGQFMIYGSLDYSKIITPSSTSSTVSSAPIGLGYFINNNDLVGVNYAYSQNSVDHNVIYKQNEAGIWYSPSLMLGKYFVLIAQVDAHYVWGQQVSGTSESMENFNGYRLRAYPLIGIVLGGGWALKFKFAELSMLQTKAKEGWTKTYVAGISGSTFGVGISKNLDFRKKTKKNDN
;
A
#
# COMPACT_ATOMS: atom_id res chain seq x y z
N MET A 1 -26.31 3.81 15.79
CA MET A 1 -25.41 2.78 15.18
C MET A 1 -25.90 2.19 13.85
N ARG A 2 -26.87 2.78 13.11
CA ARG A 2 -27.35 2.26 11.81
C ARG A 2 -26.88 3.05 10.57
N SER A 3 -26.16 4.16 10.75
CA SER A 3 -25.77 5.08 9.66
C SER A 3 -24.38 4.80 9.05
N LEU A 4 -23.44 4.28 9.83
CA LEU A 4 -22.04 4.07 9.41
C LEU A 4 -21.82 2.93 8.39
N TYR A 5 -22.73 1.96 8.32
CA TYR A 5 -22.62 0.85 7.38
C TYR A 5 -22.99 1.23 5.94
N LYS A 6 -23.75 2.31 5.73
CA LYS A 6 -24.17 2.75 4.40
C LYS A 6 -23.09 3.56 3.67
N THR A 7 -22.26 4.29 4.41
CA THR A 7 -21.21 5.15 3.83
C THR A 7 -19.98 4.36 3.38
N GLY A 8 -19.60 3.29 4.10
CA GLY A 8 -18.46 2.44 3.71
C GLY A 8 -18.72 1.64 2.43
N PHE A 9 -19.95 1.18 2.21
CA PHE A 9 -20.33 0.40 1.03
C PHE A 9 -20.47 1.26 -0.23
N ALA A 10 -20.88 2.53 -0.08
CA ALA A 10 -21.02 3.46 -1.19
C ALA A 10 -19.65 3.90 -1.77
N LEU A 11 -18.60 3.98 -0.96
CA LEU A 11 -17.27 4.39 -1.43
C LEU A 11 -16.62 3.32 -2.32
N VAL A 12 -16.80 2.04 -1.99
CA VAL A 12 -16.27 0.91 -2.79
C VAL A 12 -17.00 0.79 -4.14
N MET A 13 -18.30 1.08 -4.18
CA MET A 13 -19.08 1.09 -5.42
C MET A 13 -18.76 2.31 -6.31
N ALA A 14 -18.47 3.47 -5.72
CA ALA A 14 -18.13 4.67 -6.47
C ALA A 14 -16.80 4.53 -7.23
N VAL A 15 -15.80 3.86 -6.65
CA VAL A 15 -14.50 3.65 -7.32
C VAL A 15 -14.62 2.69 -8.52
N GLY A 16 -15.56 1.73 -8.49
CA GLY A 16 -15.85 0.86 -9.63
C GLY A 16 -16.38 1.61 -10.87
N LEU A 17 -17.10 2.70 -10.66
CA LEU A 17 -17.74 3.48 -11.72
C LEU A 17 -16.81 4.51 -12.41
N PHE A 18 -15.64 4.80 -11.83
CA PHE A 18 -14.65 5.69 -12.46
C PHE A 18 -13.70 4.98 -13.44
N SER A 19 -13.88 3.68 -13.68
CA SER A 19 -12.93 2.85 -14.44
C SER A 19 -13.11 2.88 -15.97
N SER A 20 -14.18 3.48 -16.52
CA SER A 20 -14.51 3.33 -17.94
C SER A 20 -14.33 4.57 -18.84
N SER A 21 -13.92 5.73 -18.34
CA SER A 21 -13.85 6.94 -19.21
C SER A 21 -12.75 7.95 -18.92
N LEU A 22 -11.73 7.61 -18.13
CA LEU A 22 -10.54 8.47 -18.01
C LEU A 22 -9.61 8.20 -19.21
N ASN A 23 -9.79 8.98 -20.27
CA ASN A 23 -8.80 9.14 -21.33
C ASN A 23 -7.57 9.85 -20.76
N ALA A 24 -6.71 9.10 -20.08
CA ALA A 24 -5.45 9.55 -19.49
C ALA A 24 -4.36 9.81 -20.56
N GLN A 25 -4.73 10.38 -21.71
CA GLN A 25 -3.81 10.73 -22.79
C GLN A 25 -2.87 11.90 -22.44
N PHE A 26 -3.11 12.60 -21.32
CA PHE A 26 -2.31 13.78 -20.93
C PHE A 26 -0.84 13.48 -20.62
N LEU A 27 -0.50 12.24 -20.23
CA LEU A 27 0.88 11.81 -19.95
C LEU A 27 1.44 10.84 -21.01
N GLY A 28 0.77 10.68 -22.14
CA GLY A 28 1.21 9.79 -23.23
C GLY A 28 1.18 8.30 -22.91
N GLY A 29 0.63 7.88 -21.77
CA GLY A 29 0.47 6.47 -21.44
C GLY A 29 -0.91 5.92 -21.78
N MET A 30 -0.99 4.59 -21.85
CA MET A 30 -2.17 3.88 -22.30
C MET A 30 -2.55 2.80 -21.29
N ARG A 31 -3.85 2.67 -21.02
CA ARG A 31 -4.39 1.49 -20.35
C ARG A 31 -4.42 0.35 -21.36
N LEU A 32 -3.93 -0.82 -20.97
CA LEU A 32 -3.96 -2.03 -21.78
C LEU A 32 -5.41 -2.49 -21.95
N LYS A 33 -5.80 -2.86 -23.16
CA LYS A 33 -7.14 -3.42 -23.38
C LYS A 33 -7.25 -4.80 -22.76
N ASN A 34 -8.47 -5.27 -22.53
CA ASN A 34 -8.74 -6.56 -21.87
C ASN A 34 -8.35 -7.80 -22.69
N ASP A 35 -8.25 -7.63 -24.00
CA ASP A 35 -7.90 -8.60 -25.03
C ASP A 35 -6.40 -8.60 -25.35
N GLU A 36 -5.66 -7.60 -24.89
CA GLU A 36 -4.19 -7.54 -25.01
C GLU A 36 -3.51 -8.46 -23.98
N GLU A 37 -2.29 -8.90 -24.31
CA GLU A 37 -1.47 -9.67 -23.38
C GLU A 37 -1.12 -8.80 -22.16
N GLY A 38 -1.49 -9.26 -20.97
CA GLY A 38 -1.29 -8.50 -19.74
C GLY A 38 -1.54 -9.33 -18.48
N PRO A 39 -1.48 -8.70 -17.30
CA PRO A 39 -1.47 -9.41 -16.03
C PRO A 39 -2.87 -9.86 -15.57
N LYS A 40 -3.94 -9.59 -16.33
CA LYS A 40 -5.31 -10.00 -15.97
C LYS A 40 -5.36 -11.46 -15.52
N GLY A 41 -5.94 -11.69 -14.34
CA GLY A 41 -6.07 -13.03 -13.75
C GLY A 41 -4.82 -13.57 -13.05
N GLN A 42 -3.72 -12.82 -13.01
CA GLN A 42 -2.52 -13.15 -12.24
C GLN A 42 -2.64 -12.64 -10.80
N PHE A 43 -1.88 -13.28 -9.91
CA PHE A 43 -1.71 -12.82 -8.54
C PHE A 43 -0.40 -12.05 -8.42
N MET A 44 -0.40 -10.90 -7.75
CA MET A 44 0.80 -10.14 -7.46
C MET A 44 1.14 -10.26 -5.98
N ILE A 45 2.37 -10.65 -5.67
CA ILE A 45 2.93 -10.50 -4.33
C ILE A 45 3.88 -9.30 -4.35
N TYR A 46 3.82 -8.44 -3.35
CA TYR A 46 4.76 -7.34 -3.20
C TYR A 46 5.16 -7.13 -1.74
N GLY A 47 6.29 -6.46 -1.55
CA GLY A 47 6.71 -6.00 -0.24
C GLY A 47 7.98 -5.16 -0.29
N SER A 48 8.27 -4.51 0.82
CA SER A 48 9.56 -3.91 1.11
C SER A 48 9.90 -4.08 2.59
N LEU A 49 11.18 -4.10 2.91
CA LEU A 49 11.69 -4.23 4.27
C LEU A 49 12.59 -3.03 4.53
N ASP A 50 12.18 -2.17 5.46
CA ASP A 50 12.90 -0.96 5.81
C ASP A 50 13.46 -1.11 7.23
N TYR A 51 14.79 -1.02 7.36
CA TYR A 51 15.49 -1.00 8.64
C TYR A 51 16.28 0.29 8.75
N SER A 52 16.03 1.08 9.79
CA SER A 52 16.76 2.32 10.08
C SER A 52 17.30 2.29 11.50
N LYS A 53 18.57 2.67 11.67
CA LYS A 53 19.23 2.82 12.97
C LYS A 53 19.91 4.18 13.02
N ILE A 54 19.58 4.99 14.03
CA ILE A 54 20.18 6.29 14.28
C ILE A 54 20.97 6.18 15.59
N ILE A 55 22.25 6.54 15.55
CA ILE A 55 23.13 6.57 16.71
C ILE A 55 23.53 8.02 16.93
N THR A 56 23.16 8.59 18.07
CA THR A 56 23.64 9.90 18.53
C THR A 56 24.60 9.68 19.71
N PRO A 57 25.42 10.69 20.09
CA PRO A 57 26.29 10.60 21.27
C PRO A 57 25.53 10.34 22.59
N SER A 58 24.23 10.64 22.63
CA SER A 58 23.39 10.56 23.83
C SER A 58 22.34 9.45 23.81
N SER A 59 22.07 8.82 22.65
CA SER A 59 21.01 7.81 22.52
C SER A 59 21.19 6.93 21.28
N THR A 60 20.65 5.72 21.31
CA THR A 60 20.50 4.88 20.11
C THR A 60 19.03 4.63 19.85
N SER A 61 18.55 5.01 18.66
CA SER A 61 17.20 4.66 18.22
C SER A 61 17.25 3.73 17.01
N SER A 62 16.33 2.77 16.97
CA SER A 62 16.15 1.88 15.84
C SER A 62 14.67 1.76 15.49
N THR A 63 14.39 1.84 14.20
CA THR A 63 13.08 1.64 13.63
C THR A 63 13.14 0.44 12.70
N VAL A 64 12.38 -0.59 13.04
CA VAL A 64 12.12 -1.73 12.15
C VAL A 64 10.72 -1.54 11.61
N SER A 65 10.59 -1.38 10.30
CA SER A 65 9.29 -1.35 9.63
C SER A 65 9.29 -2.32 8.46
N SER A 66 8.36 -3.28 8.47
CA SER A 66 7.98 -3.88 7.20
C SER A 66 7.12 -2.86 6.47
N ALA A 67 7.57 -2.41 5.32
CA ALA A 67 6.64 -1.86 4.36
C ALA A 67 5.66 -2.97 3.95
N PRO A 68 4.39 -2.62 3.66
CA PRO A 68 3.31 -3.60 3.61
C PRO A 68 3.65 -4.76 2.67
N ILE A 69 3.63 -5.98 3.21
CA ILE A 69 3.62 -7.20 2.39
C ILE A 69 2.17 -7.37 1.94
N GLY A 70 1.96 -7.48 0.63
CA GLY A 70 0.62 -7.58 0.08
C GLY A 70 0.48 -8.62 -1.01
N LEU A 71 -0.74 -9.12 -1.12
CA LEU A 71 -1.21 -10.02 -2.16
C LEU A 71 -2.34 -9.33 -2.91
N GLY A 72 -2.21 -9.23 -4.22
CA GLY A 72 -3.22 -8.66 -5.11
C GLY A 72 -3.63 -9.62 -6.22
N TYR A 73 -4.79 -9.35 -6.80
CA TYR A 73 -5.35 -10.05 -7.95
C TYR A 73 -5.75 -9.05 -9.04
N PHE A 74 -5.22 -9.25 -10.24
CA PHE A 74 -5.51 -8.40 -11.39
C PHE A 74 -6.90 -8.71 -11.94
N ILE A 75 -7.88 -7.86 -11.63
CA ILE A 75 -9.26 -7.98 -12.12
C ILE A 75 -9.34 -7.68 -13.63
N ASN A 76 -8.42 -6.86 -14.13
CA ASN A 76 -8.15 -6.63 -15.54
C ASN A 76 -6.66 -6.31 -15.75
N ASN A 77 -6.26 -5.94 -16.96
CA ASN A 77 -4.85 -5.67 -17.28
C ASN A 77 -4.27 -4.42 -16.60
N ASN A 78 -5.08 -3.58 -15.96
CA ASN A 78 -4.69 -2.31 -15.38
C ASN A 78 -5.07 -2.17 -13.91
N ASP A 79 -6.09 -2.88 -13.46
CA ASP A 79 -6.65 -2.71 -12.14
C ASP A 79 -6.36 -3.93 -11.28
N LEU A 80 -5.86 -3.64 -10.09
CA LEU A 80 -5.39 -4.61 -9.13
C LEU A 80 -6.04 -4.33 -7.78
N VAL A 81 -6.66 -5.34 -7.19
CA VAL A 81 -7.22 -5.28 -5.82
C VAL A 81 -6.45 -6.25 -4.95
N GLY A 82 -6.29 -5.93 -3.67
CA GLY A 82 -5.59 -6.85 -2.79
C GLY A 82 -5.76 -6.57 -1.32
N VAL A 83 -5.04 -7.38 -0.55
CA VAL A 83 -4.87 -7.23 0.89
C VAL A 83 -3.40 -7.00 1.20
N ASN A 84 -3.13 -6.32 2.31
CA ASN A 84 -1.77 -6.19 2.81
C ASN A 84 -1.72 -6.20 4.33
N TYR A 85 -0.53 -6.45 4.83
CA TYR A 85 -0.19 -6.43 6.23
C TYR A 85 1.15 -5.72 6.41
N ALA A 86 1.25 -4.84 7.40
CA ALA A 86 2.49 -4.18 7.77
C ALA A 86 2.67 -4.16 9.29
N TYR A 87 3.93 -4.10 9.69
CA TYR A 87 4.36 -4.05 11.08
C TYR A 87 5.42 -2.96 11.25
N SER A 88 5.29 -2.17 12.30
CA SER A 88 6.28 -1.17 12.68
C SER A 88 6.57 -1.26 14.17
N GLN A 89 7.85 -1.20 14.50
CA GLN A 89 8.34 -1.11 15.86
C GLN A 89 9.39 0.00 15.96
N ASN A 90 9.25 0.85 16.96
CA ASN A 90 10.26 1.84 17.31
C ASN A 90 10.84 1.54 18.70
N SER A 91 12.16 1.55 18.79
CA SER A 91 12.91 1.33 20.01
C SER A 91 13.88 2.49 20.27
N VAL A 92 13.93 2.95 21.52
CA VAL A 92 14.89 3.96 22.00
C VAL A 92 15.64 3.35 23.17
N ASP A 93 16.96 3.36 23.10
CA ASP A 93 17.86 2.80 24.12
C ASP A 93 17.50 1.36 24.52
N HIS A 94 17.21 0.53 23.52
CA HIS A 94 16.77 -0.87 23.65
C HIS A 94 15.36 -1.09 24.22
N ASN A 95 14.66 -0.04 24.64
CA ASN A 95 13.27 -0.12 25.09
C ASN A 95 12.31 0.11 23.93
N VAL A 96 11.32 -0.77 23.78
CA VAL A 96 10.29 -0.59 22.75
C VAL A 96 9.29 0.46 23.22
N ILE A 97 9.26 1.58 22.53
CA ILE A 97 8.35 2.70 22.85
C ILE A 97 7.07 2.70 22.01
N TYR A 98 7.06 1.93 20.91
CA TYR A 98 5.96 1.89 19.97
C TYR A 98 5.94 0.57 19.19
N LYS A 99 4.75 -0.01 19.05
CA LYS A 99 4.45 -1.15 18.17
C LYS A 99 3.16 -0.89 17.45
N GLN A 100 3.11 -1.13 16.15
CA GLN A 100 1.91 -0.98 15.35
C GLN A 100 1.85 -2.11 14.33
N ASN A 101 0.68 -2.71 14.24
CA ASN A 101 0.29 -3.60 13.16
C ASN A 101 -0.77 -2.88 12.34
N GLU A 102 -0.75 -3.11 11.04
CA GLU A 102 -1.82 -2.68 10.14
C GLU A 102 -2.17 -3.80 9.18
N ALA A 103 -3.45 -3.92 8.87
CA ALA A 103 -3.95 -4.82 7.84
C ALA A 103 -5.12 -4.18 7.11
N GLY A 104 -5.27 -4.48 5.83
CA GLY A 104 -6.50 -4.15 5.13
C GLY A 104 -6.40 -4.30 3.64
N ILE A 105 -7.23 -3.54 2.95
CA ILE A 105 -7.48 -3.69 1.51
C ILE A 105 -6.89 -2.52 0.74
N TRP A 106 -6.59 -2.76 -0.53
CA TRP A 106 -6.08 -1.74 -1.42
C TRP A 106 -6.57 -1.94 -2.85
N TYR A 107 -6.63 -0.83 -3.58
CA TYR A 107 -6.96 -0.77 -5.00
C TYR A 107 -5.90 0.04 -5.72
N SER A 108 -5.45 -0.48 -6.86
CA SER A 108 -4.30 0.06 -7.59
C SER A 108 -4.55 0.04 -9.09
N PRO A 109 -5.09 1.13 -9.68
CA PRO A 109 -5.12 1.29 -11.13
C PRO A 109 -3.73 1.65 -11.67
N SER A 110 -3.42 1.16 -12.87
CA SER A 110 -2.16 1.41 -13.56
C SER A 110 -2.35 1.84 -15.02
N LEU A 111 -1.29 2.44 -15.56
CA LEU A 111 -1.21 2.94 -16.92
C LEU A 111 0.22 2.74 -17.44
N MET A 112 0.37 2.09 -18.59
CA MET A 112 1.68 1.82 -19.18
C MET A 112 2.26 3.12 -19.76
N LEU A 113 3.49 3.45 -19.37
CA LEU A 113 4.32 4.53 -19.92
C LEU A 113 5.37 3.91 -20.85
N GLY A 114 4.93 3.41 -21.99
CA GLY A 114 5.78 2.65 -22.91
C GLY A 114 5.97 1.19 -22.47
N LYS A 115 7.10 0.59 -22.85
CA LYS A 115 7.33 -0.86 -22.69
C LYS A 115 7.70 -1.28 -21.26
N TYR A 116 8.44 -0.44 -20.55
CA TYR A 116 9.06 -0.82 -19.27
C TYR A 116 8.53 -0.06 -18.07
N PHE A 117 7.94 1.12 -18.26
CA PHE A 117 7.48 1.96 -17.16
C PHE A 117 5.97 1.86 -17.01
N VAL A 118 5.51 1.89 -15.78
CA VAL A 118 4.08 1.86 -15.42
C VAL A 118 3.82 2.96 -14.41
N LEU A 119 2.88 3.85 -14.72
CA LEU A 119 2.34 4.77 -13.72
C LEU A 119 1.25 4.05 -12.95
N ILE A 120 1.31 4.10 -11.63
CA ILE A 120 0.38 3.42 -10.74
C ILE A 120 -0.15 4.45 -9.76
N ALA A 121 -1.45 4.44 -9.51
CA ALA A 121 -2.01 5.06 -8.31
C ALA A 121 -2.43 3.94 -7.36
N GLN A 122 -2.31 4.15 -6.06
CA GLN A 122 -2.76 3.18 -5.08
C GLN A 122 -3.53 3.88 -3.97
N VAL A 123 -4.63 3.28 -3.55
CA VAL A 123 -5.45 3.72 -2.43
C VAL A 123 -5.62 2.55 -1.47
N ASP A 124 -5.35 2.79 -0.19
CA ASP A 124 -5.44 1.79 0.86
C ASP A 124 -6.42 2.19 1.96
N ALA A 125 -7.05 1.19 2.55
CA ALA A 125 -7.81 1.31 3.78
C ALA A 125 -7.40 0.22 4.77
N HIS A 126 -6.90 0.64 5.93
CA HIS A 126 -6.31 -0.24 6.94
C HIS A 126 -6.99 -0.11 8.29
N TYR A 127 -7.14 -1.24 8.97
CA TYR A 127 -7.32 -1.29 10.40
C TYR A 127 -5.95 -1.35 11.07
N VAL A 128 -5.79 -0.57 12.13
CA VAL A 128 -4.51 -0.37 12.82
C VAL A 128 -4.68 -0.72 14.29
N TRP A 129 -3.73 -1.45 14.87
CA TRP A 129 -3.71 -1.75 16.30
C TRP A 129 -2.28 -1.87 16.82
N GLY A 130 -2.08 -1.52 18.08
CA GLY A 130 -0.73 -1.45 18.60
C GLY A 130 -0.65 -1.02 20.04
N GLN A 131 0.58 -0.68 20.43
CA GLN A 131 0.94 -0.21 21.75
C GLN A 131 1.88 0.98 21.64
N GLN A 132 1.71 1.97 22.49
CA GLN A 132 2.60 3.13 22.58
C GLN A 132 2.83 3.51 24.05
N VAL A 133 4.03 4.00 24.38
CA VAL A 133 4.27 4.59 25.70
C VAL A 133 3.41 5.84 25.82
N SER A 134 2.60 5.94 26.88
CA SER A 134 1.82 7.14 27.15
C SER A 134 2.71 8.21 27.80
N GLY A 135 2.49 9.49 27.46
CA GLY A 135 3.19 10.61 28.10
C GLY A 135 2.92 10.73 29.62
N THR A 136 1.91 10.01 30.13
CA THR A 136 1.49 10.03 31.54
C THR A 136 1.82 8.73 32.30
N SER A 137 2.37 7.71 31.66
CA SER A 137 2.69 6.41 32.29
C SER A 137 3.90 5.75 31.63
N GLU A 138 4.80 5.17 32.43
CA GLU A 138 5.90 4.30 31.95
C GLU A 138 5.41 2.97 31.34
N SER A 139 4.10 2.72 31.31
CA SER A 139 3.51 1.51 30.75
C SER A 139 3.02 1.71 29.30
N MET A 140 3.15 0.65 28.51
CA MET A 140 2.64 0.60 27.14
C MET A 140 1.12 0.56 27.12
N GLU A 141 0.53 1.50 26.40
CA GLU A 141 -0.91 1.64 26.25
C GLU A 141 -1.38 1.12 24.89
N ASN A 142 -2.43 0.29 24.90
CA ASN A 142 -3.03 -0.22 23.67
C ASN A 142 -3.80 0.88 22.93
N PHE A 143 -3.66 0.91 21.60
CA PHE A 143 -4.48 1.74 20.73
C PHE A 143 -5.02 0.93 19.55
N ASN A 144 -6.11 1.42 18.97
CA ASN A 144 -6.64 0.92 17.69
C ASN A 144 -7.16 2.05 16.82
N GLY A 145 -7.37 1.79 15.53
CA GLY A 145 -7.70 2.86 14.62
C GLY A 145 -7.85 2.45 13.17
N TYR A 146 -7.90 3.45 12.31
CA TYR A 146 -7.99 3.30 10.87
C TYR A 146 -6.97 4.20 10.18
N ARG A 147 -6.44 3.72 9.05
CA ARG A 147 -5.57 4.49 8.17
C ARG A 147 -6.12 4.46 6.76
N LEU A 148 -6.24 5.63 6.14
CA LEU A 148 -6.51 5.79 4.72
C LEU A 148 -5.26 6.36 4.07
N ARG A 149 -4.82 5.77 2.95
CA ARG A 149 -3.67 6.25 2.17
C ARG A 149 -4.01 6.35 0.70
N ALA A 150 -3.45 7.34 0.03
CA ALA A 150 -3.43 7.45 -1.41
C ALA A 150 -2.05 7.92 -1.85
N TYR A 151 -1.44 7.23 -2.81
CA TYR A 151 -0.11 7.59 -3.31
C TYR A 151 0.10 7.15 -4.77
N PRO A 152 0.85 7.93 -5.55
CA PRO A 152 1.33 7.50 -6.84
C PRO A 152 2.62 6.65 -6.70
N LEU A 153 2.81 5.74 -7.65
CA LEU A 153 4.04 4.99 -7.85
C LEU A 153 4.45 4.97 -9.32
N ILE A 154 5.75 4.86 -9.56
CA ILE A 154 6.30 4.46 -10.84
C ILE A 154 6.82 3.03 -10.71
N GLY A 155 6.33 2.14 -11.55
CA GLY A 155 6.79 0.78 -11.71
C GLY A 155 7.78 0.64 -12.86
N ILE A 156 8.80 -0.20 -12.70
CA ILE A 156 9.72 -0.63 -13.77
C ILE A 156 9.57 -2.15 -13.92
N VAL A 157 9.07 -2.59 -15.08
CA VAL A 157 8.88 -4.00 -15.41
C VAL A 157 10.22 -4.60 -15.82
N LEU A 158 10.70 -5.58 -15.04
CA LEU A 158 11.98 -6.25 -15.26
C LEU A 158 11.87 -7.49 -16.15
N GLY A 159 10.64 -7.92 -16.46
CA GLY A 159 10.37 -9.16 -17.19
C GLY A 159 10.19 -10.36 -16.25
N GLY A 160 9.70 -11.47 -16.82
CA GLY A 160 9.38 -12.68 -16.06
C GLY A 160 8.39 -12.46 -14.91
N GLY A 161 7.55 -11.42 -14.98
CA GLY A 161 6.60 -11.04 -13.93
C GLY A 161 7.21 -10.24 -12.76
N TRP A 162 8.49 -9.88 -12.78
CA TRP A 162 9.09 -9.02 -11.76
C TRP A 162 8.93 -7.53 -12.09
N ALA A 163 8.74 -6.70 -11.07
CA ALA A 163 8.77 -5.25 -11.20
C ALA A 163 9.30 -4.56 -9.93
N LEU A 164 10.07 -3.49 -10.13
CA LEU A 164 10.44 -2.52 -9.08
C LEU A 164 9.38 -1.43 -9.00
N LYS A 165 9.09 -0.92 -7.81
CA LYS A 165 8.08 0.11 -7.59
C LYS A 165 8.65 1.23 -6.72
N PHE A 166 8.42 2.47 -7.15
CA PHE A 166 8.90 3.68 -6.49
C PHE A 166 7.71 4.56 -6.11
N LYS A 167 7.46 4.71 -4.82
CA LYS A 167 6.51 5.69 -4.26
C LYS A 167 7.24 7.02 -4.11
N PHE A 168 6.62 8.13 -4.52
CA PHE A 168 7.26 9.46 -4.46
C PHE A 168 6.41 10.57 -3.85
N ALA A 169 5.16 10.28 -3.47
CA ALA A 169 4.30 11.19 -2.71
C ALA A 169 3.32 10.37 -1.86
N GLU A 170 2.77 10.94 -0.79
CA GLU A 170 1.73 10.30 0.00
C GLU A 170 0.70 11.30 0.55
N LEU A 171 -0.58 10.93 0.45
CA LEU A 171 -1.68 11.50 1.22
C LEU A 171 -2.16 10.42 2.20
N SER A 172 -2.14 10.69 3.49
CA SER A 172 -2.48 9.73 4.52
C SER A 172 -3.26 10.37 5.66
N MET A 173 -4.26 9.67 6.17
CA MET A 173 -4.97 10.02 7.39
C MET A 173 -4.93 8.80 8.31
N LEU A 174 -4.28 8.93 9.45
CA LEU A 174 -4.29 7.96 10.53
C LEU A 174 -5.16 8.51 11.66
N GLN A 175 -6.12 7.71 12.10
CA GLN A 175 -6.94 8.02 13.27
C GLN A 175 -6.86 6.86 14.25
N THR A 176 -6.28 7.10 15.43
CA THR A 176 -6.13 6.11 16.50
C THR A 176 -6.87 6.54 17.75
N LYS A 177 -7.30 5.57 18.55
CA LYS A 177 -7.95 5.76 19.84
C LYS A 177 -7.14 5.04 20.92
N ALA A 178 -6.74 5.81 21.92
CA ALA A 178 -6.20 5.32 23.19
C ALA A 178 -7.20 5.63 24.32
N LYS A 179 -6.89 5.30 25.58
CA LYS A 179 -7.70 5.65 26.77
C LYS A 179 -7.87 7.16 26.89
N GLU A 180 -6.84 7.94 26.54
CA GLU A 180 -6.86 9.41 26.60
C GLU A 180 -7.75 10.06 25.53
N GLY A 181 -8.12 9.33 24.47
CA GLY A 181 -9.04 9.81 23.44
C GLY A 181 -8.63 9.46 22.02
N TRP A 182 -9.20 10.20 21.05
CA TRP A 182 -8.89 10.05 19.63
C TRP A 182 -7.76 10.99 19.22
N THR A 183 -6.74 10.43 18.57
CA THR A 183 -5.67 11.16 17.90
C THR A 183 -5.86 11.07 16.40
N LYS A 184 -5.67 12.19 15.69
CA LYS A 184 -5.72 12.26 14.23
C LYS A 184 -4.40 12.80 13.71
N THR A 185 -3.81 12.10 12.75
CA THR A 185 -2.55 12.48 12.10
C THR A 185 -2.77 12.50 10.60
N TYR A 186 -2.39 13.60 9.96
CA TYR A 186 -2.49 13.78 8.52
C TYR A 186 -1.07 13.93 7.95
N VAL A 187 -0.79 13.20 6.87
CA VAL A 187 0.43 13.34 6.09
C VAL A 187 0.01 13.74 4.68
N ALA A 188 0.54 14.86 4.20
CA ALA A 188 0.42 15.27 2.81
C ALA A 188 1.76 15.84 2.38
N GLY A 189 2.45 15.17 1.46
CA GLY A 189 3.74 15.68 1.02
C GLY A 189 4.49 14.82 0.02
N ILE A 190 5.48 15.47 -0.57
CA ILE A 190 6.56 14.90 -1.37
C ILE A 190 7.83 15.12 -0.53
N SER A 191 8.08 14.23 0.42
CA SER A 191 9.28 14.28 1.28
C SER A 191 10.03 12.96 1.22
N GLY A 192 11.31 12.96 1.61
CA GLY A 192 12.10 11.73 1.71
C GLY A 192 11.44 10.65 2.59
N SER A 193 10.69 11.05 3.62
CA SER A 193 9.89 10.13 4.45
C SER A 193 8.68 9.51 3.75
N THR A 194 8.25 10.06 2.62
CA THR A 194 7.20 9.50 1.74
C THR A 194 7.76 8.81 0.49
N PHE A 195 9.09 8.83 0.29
CA PHE A 195 9.72 8.05 -0.76
C PHE A 195 9.83 6.59 -0.31
N GLY A 196 9.55 5.65 -1.21
CA GLY A 196 9.64 4.24 -0.89
C GLY A 196 10.00 3.40 -2.11
N VAL A 197 10.78 2.36 -1.90
CA VAL A 197 11.14 1.38 -2.93
C VAL A 197 10.57 0.03 -2.54
N GLY A 198 10.00 -0.70 -3.50
CA GLY A 198 9.48 -2.03 -3.28
C GLY A 198 9.72 -2.94 -4.49
N ILE A 199 9.60 -4.24 -4.25
CA ILE A 199 9.66 -5.26 -5.29
C ILE A 199 8.33 -6.01 -5.37
N SER A 200 7.95 -6.42 -6.57
CA SER A 200 6.76 -7.23 -6.80
C SER A 200 7.01 -8.35 -7.80
N LYS A 201 6.23 -9.42 -7.64
CA LYS A 201 6.22 -10.59 -8.50
C LYS A 201 4.79 -10.96 -8.87
N ASN A 202 4.54 -11.08 -10.16
CA ASN A 202 3.32 -11.67 -10.70
C ASN A 202 3.48 -13.19 -10.84
N LEU A 203 2.46 -13.91 -10.40
CA LEU A 203 2.33 -15.35 -10.44
C LEU A 203 1.09 -15.70 -11.26
N ASP A 204 1.29 -16.54 -12.27
CA ASP A 204 0.23 -17.03 -13.13
C ASP A 204 -0.10 -18.47 -12.79
N PHE A 205 -1.22 -18.68 -12.09
CA PHE A 205 -1.73 -20.01 -11.74
C PHE A 205 -2.73 -20.54 -12.76
N ARG A 206 -2.98 -19.83 -13.86
CA ARG A 206 -3.91 -20.28 -14.89
C ARG A 206 -3.33 -21.50 -15.57
N LYS A 207 -4.16 -22.54 -15.74
CA LYS A 207 -3.77 -23.76 -16.45
C LYS A 207 -3.41 -23.37 -17.89
N LYS A 208 -2.14 -23.51 -18.27
CA LYS A 208 -1.74 -23.35 -19.68
C LYS A 208 -2.41 -24.48 -20.47
N THR A 209 -3.52 -24.18 -21.14
CA THR A 209 -4.06 -25.08 -22.15
C THR A 209 -2.97 -25.22 -23.21
N LYS A 210 -2.48 -26.44 -23.44
CA LYS A 210 -1.57 -26.70 -24.56
C LYS A 210 -2.28 -26.18 -25.81
N LYS A 211 -1.74 -25.15 -26.44
CA LYS A 211 -2.07 -24.87 -27.84
C LYS A 211 -1.65 -26.13 -28.58
N ASN A 212 -2.62 -26.86 -29.12
CA ASN A 212 -2.31 -27.85 -30.14
C ASN A 212 -1.87 -27.03 -31.34
N ASP A 213 -0.57 -26.97 -31.55
CA ASP A 213 0.00 -26.55 -32.82
C ASP A 213 -0.26 -27.72 -33.80
N ASN A 214 -1.35 -27.61 -34.56
CA ASN A 214 -1.60 -28.37 -35.79
C ASN A 214 -1.66 -27.38 -36.94
#